data_AF-A0A3D3TFI4-F1
#
_entry.id   AF-A0A3D3TFI4-F1
#
_cell.length_a   1.000
_cell.length_b   1.000
_cell.length_c   1.000
_cell.angle_alpha   90.00
_cell.angle_beta   90.00
_cell.angle_gamma   90.00
#
_symmetry.space_group_name_H-M   'P 1'
#
loop_
_entity.id
_entity.type
_entity.pdbx_description
1 polymer ?
#
loop_
_entity_poly.entity_id
_entity_poly.type
_entity_poly.pdbx_seq_one_letter_code
_entity_poly.pdbx_strand_id
1 'polypeptide(L)'
;MTSPQASGTKIIAHVCNDIGGWGKGFVLAISKRWPEPEKAYREWHRNRAENDFALGNIQVVQVEPYVYVANMIGQRGTKVGRSTGVPVRYEAIESCLEKLTKEAQSLNASIHMPRIGCGLAGGKWDKVEPLIKKTLSENDIDVYVYNFD
;
A
#
# COMPACT_ATOMS: atom_id res chain seq x y z
N MET A 1 -14.60 4.82 -0.48
CA MET A 1 -13.19 5.19 -0.24
C MET A 1 -12.31 5.18 -1.49
N THR A 2 -12.79 4.72 -2.65
CA THR A 2 -12.02 4.81 -3.89
C THR A 2 -12.20 6.14 -4.63
N SER A 3 -13.00 7.08 -4.09
CA SER A 3 -13.17 8.43 -4.64
C SER A 3 -12.63 9.43 -3.62
N PRO A 4 -11.34 9.76 -3.66
CA PRO A 4 -10.80 10.83 -2.84
C PRO A 4 -11.35 12.17 -3.33
N GLN A 5 -11.74 13.07 -2.44
CA GLN A 5 -12.32 14.38 -2.81
C GLN A 5 -11.30 15.52 -2.89
N ALA A 6 -10.01 15.25 -2.66
CA ALA A 6 -8.94 16.24 -2.86
C ALA A 6 -8.86 16.67 -4.34
N SER A 7 -8.41 17.88 -4.64
CA SER A 7 -8.08 18.27 -6.02
C SER A 7 -6.72 17.68 -6.45
N GLY A 8 -6.52 17.47 -7.74
CA GLY A 8 -5.22 16.99 -8.27
C GLY A 8 -5.05 15.47 -8.28
N THR A 9 -3.82 15.04 -8.59
CA THR A 9 -3.44 13.63 -8.70
C THR A 9 -3.48 12.94 -7.33
N LYS A 10 -3.95 11.69 -7.31
CA LYS A 10 -4.12 10.90 -6.08
C LYS A 10 -3.46 9.54 -6.22
N ILE A 11 -2.78 9.11 -5.17
CA ILE A 11 -2.29 7.73 -5.03
C ILE A 11 -3.00 7.07 -3.86
N ILE A 12 -3.78 6.02 -4.15
CA ILE A 12 -4.42 5.18 -3.15
C ILE A 12 -3.44 4.06 -2.75
N ALA A 13 -2.79 4.20 -1.61
CA ALA A 13 -1.80 3.26 -1.11
C ALA A 13 -2.41 2.22 -0.18
N HIS A 14 -2.00 0.96 -0.33
CA HIS A 14 -2.39 -0.13 0.57
C HIS A 14 -1.31 -1.20 0.67
N VAL A 15 -1.37 -2.01 1.74
CA VAL A 15 -0.37 -3.05 2.01
C VAL A 15 -0.83 -4.39 1.46
N CYS A 16 0.00 -4.96 0.59
CA CYS A 16 -0.07 -6.30 0.04
C CYS A 16 0.91 -7.26 0.76
N ASN A 17 0.65 -8.56 0.59
CA ASN A 17 1.56 -9.61 1.06
C ASN A 17 2.55 -10.04 -0.05
N ASP A 18 3.60 -10.75 0.36
CA ASP A 18 4.65 -11.30 -0.52
C ASP A 18 4.33 -12.70 -1.09
N ILE A 19 3.10 -13.20 -0.99
CA ILE A 19 2.71 -14.54 -1.49
C ILE A 19 1.64 -14.50 -2.60
N GLY A 20 1.32 -13.33 -3.15
CA GLY A 20 0.32 -13.19 -4.21
C GLY A 20 -1.13 -13.31 -3.73
N GLY A 21 -1.37 -13.22 -2.42
CA GLY A 21 -2.71 -13.31 -1.83
C GLY A 21 -3.53 -12.04 -2.08
N TRP A 22 -4.71 -12.16 -2.66
CA TRP A 22 -5.64 -11.05 -2.89
C TRP A 22 -7.07 -11.57 -2.76
N GLY A 23 -7.81 -11.15 -1.73
CA GLY A 23 -9.15 -11.67 -1.49
C GLY A 23 -9.79 -11.38 -0.13
N LYS A 24 -9.18 -10.58 0.76
CA LYS A 24 -9.77 -10.16 2.04
C LYS A 24 -9.36 -8.73 2.39
N GLY A 25 -10.30 -7.95 2.93
CA GLY A 25 -10.07 -6.57 3.37
C GLY A 25 -10.13 -5.55 2.23
N PHE A 26 -9.32 -4.50 2.33
CA PHE A 26 -9.34 -3.32 1.44
C PHE A 26 -9.22 -3.66 -0.05
N VAL A 27 -8.47 -4.70 -0.38
CA VAL A 27 -8.27 -5.19 -1.75
C VAL A 27 -9.59 -5.53 -2.47
N LEU A 28 -10.62 -5.96 -1.76
CA LEU A 28 -11.95 -6.23 -2.35
C LEU A 28 -12.66 -4.95 -2.77
N ALA A 29 -12.46 -3.85 -2.03
CA ALA A 29 -13.02 -2.55 -2.39
C ALA A 29 -12.31 -1.94 -3.61
N ILE A 30 -11.00 -2.19 -3.77
CA ILE A 30 -10.24 -1.85 -4.97
C ILE A 30 -10.81 -2.64 -6.16
N SER A 31 -10.83 -3.97 -6.09
CA SER A 31 -11.29 -4.82 -7.21
C SER A 31 -12.75 -4.58 -7.60
N LYS A 32 -13.61 -4.17 -6.65
CA LYS A 32 -14.99 -3.81 -6.95
C LYS A 32 -15.10 -2.60 -7.87
N ARG A 33 -14.11 -1.69 -7.85
CA ARG A 33 -14.11 -0.49 -8.69
C ARG A 33 -13.20 -0.61 -9.90
N TRP A 34 -12.00 -1.17 -9.73
CA TRP A 34 -10.98 -1.26 -10.77
C TRP A 34 -10.35 -2.65 -10.75
N PRO A 35 -10.46 -3.44 -11.83
CA PRO A 35 -9.83 -4.77 -11.92
C PRO A 35 -8.31 -4.70 -12.14
N GLU A 36 -7.77 -3.58 -12.62
CA GLU A 36 -6.38 -3.43 -13.05
C GLU A 36 -5.36 -3.63 -11.92
N PRO A 37 -5.53 -3.07 -10.69
CA PRO A 37 -4.54 -3.23 -9.62
C PRO A 37 -4.37 -4.69 -9.17
N GLU A 38 -5.45 -5.46 -9.15
CA GLU A 38 -5.39 -6.89 -8.82
C GLU A 38 -4.65 -7.67 -9.92
N LYS A 39 -5.00 -7.42 -11.19
CA LYS A 39 -4.34 -8.07 -12.32
C LYS A 39 -2.84 -7.78 -12.33
N ALA A 40 -2.46 -6.52 -12.17
CA ALA A 40 -1.07 -6.07 -12.15
C ALA A 40 -0.29 -6.70 -10.98
N TYR A 41 -0.89 -6.76 -9.78
CA TYR A 41 -0.27 -7.41 -8.61
C TYR A 41 -0.05 -8.92 -8.83
N ARG A 42 -1.05 -9.61 -9.39
CA ARG A 42 -0.96 -11.05 -9.67
C ARG A 42 0.09 -11.36 -10.74
N GLU A 43 0.19 -10.52 -11.76
CA GLU A 43 1.23 -10.63 -12.80
C GLU A 43 2.63 -10.35 -12.23
N TRP A 44 2.77 -9.31 -11.41
CA TRP A 44 4.02 -8.99 -10.71
C TRP A 44 4.49 -10.17 -9.85
N HIS A 45 3.60 -10.75 -9.04
CA HIS A 45 3.92 -11.95 -8.25
C HIS A 45 4.22 -13.18 -9.12
N ARG A 46 3.47 -13.41 -10.20
CA ARG A 46 3.68 -14.57 -11.09
C ARG A 46 5.08 -14.57 -11.70
N ASN A 47 5.54 -13.40 -12.10
CA ASN A 47 6.83 -13.21 -12.78
C ASN A 47 7.97 -12.83 -11.81
N ARG A 48 7.81 -13.06 -10.50
CA ARG A 48 8.75 -12.63 -9.44
C ARG A 48 10.18 -13.14 -9.56
N ALA A 49 10.44 -14.15 -10.38
CA ALA A 49 11.79 -14.62 -10.66
C ALA A 49 12.58 -13.64 -11.57
N GLU A 50 11.87 -12.77 -12.28
CA GLU A 50 12.41 -11.91 -13.35
C GLU A 50 12.09 -10.42 -13.11
N ASN A 51 11.51 -10.08 -11.96
CA ASN A 51 11.16 -8.71 -11.61
C ASN A 51 11.47 -8.41 -10.14
N ASP A 52 11.08 -7.23 -9.69
CA ASP A 52 11.35 -6.71 -8.36
C ASP A 52 10.25 -7.03 -7.33
N PHE A 53 9.45 -8.08 -7.49
CA PHE A 53 8.45 -8.45 -6.47
C PHE A 53 9.14 -8.90 -5.18
N ALA A 54 9.21 -8.02 -4.19
CA ALA A 54 9.86 -8.27 -2.90
C ALA A 54 9.33 -7.34 -1.81
N LEU A 55 9.53 -7.73 -0.54
CA LEU A 55 9.24 -6.88 0.62
C LEU A 55 9.95 -5.52 0.47
N GLY A 56 9.23 -4.44 0.75
CA GLY A 56 9.74 -3.07 0.63
C GLY A 56 9.64 -2.49 -0.78
N ASN A 57 9.12 -3.22 -1.76
CA ASN A 57 8.85 -2.69 -3.10
C ASN A 57 7.39 -2.29 -3.28
N ILE A 58 7.14 -1.44 -4.27
CA ILE A 58 5.82 -0.92 -4.61
C ILE A 58 5.56 -1.11 -6.10
N GLN A 59 4.30 -1.25 -6.47
CA GLN A 59 3.83 -1.15 -7.85
C GLN A 59 2.73 -0.10 -7.89
N VAL A 60 2.91 0.94 -8.72
CA VAL A 60 1.93 2.01 -8.90
C VAL A 60 1.17 1.79 -10.22
N VAL A 61 -0.15 1.69 -10.14
CA VAL A 61 -1.03 1.37 -11.27
C VAL A 61 -2.00 2.53 -11.48
N GLN A 62 -1.98 3.15 -12.66
CA GLN A 62 -2.98 4.17 -13.01
C GLN A 62 -4.33 3.50 -13.27
N VAL A 63 -5.39 4.00 -12.62
CA VAL A 63 -6.76 3.46 -12.74
C VAL A 63 -7.76 4.47 -13.29
N GLU A 64 -7.46 5.77 -13.17
CA GLU A 64 -8.18 6.88 -13.80
C GLU A 64 -7.14 7.96 -14.19
N PRO A 65 -7.48 8.98 -15.02
CA PRO A 65 -6.51 9.98 -15.47
C PRO A 65 -5.70 10.64 -14.34
N TYR A 66 -6.30 10.82 -13.16
CA TYR A 66 -5.66 11.44 -12.00
C TYR A 66 -5.69 10.55 -10.75
N VAL A 67 -5.93 9.24 -10.90
CA VAL A 67 -5.99 8.30 -9.76
C VAL A 67 -5.12 7.09 -10.04
N TYR A 68 -4.27 6.81 -9.07
CA TYR A 68 -3.34 5.68 -9.05
C TYR A 68 -3.60 4.81 -7.83
N VAL A 69 -3.26 3.53 -7.91
CA VAL A 69 -3.26 2.59 -6.79
C VAL A 69 -1.84 2.10 -6.58
N ALA A 70 -1.32 2.24 -5.36
CA ALA A 70 0.01 1.74 -4.98
C ALA A 70 -0.12 0.43 -4.18
N ASN A 71 0.27 -0.68 -4.80
CA ASN A 71 0.41 -1.99 -4.18
C ASN A 71 1.75 -2.04 -3.42
N MET A 72 1.75 -1.94 -2.09
CA MET A 72 2.97 -1.95 -1.28
C MET A 72 3.25 -3.32 -0.65
N ILE A 73 4.38 -3.96 -0.94
CA ILE A 73 4.70 -5.27 -0.36
C ILE A 73 5.28 -5.08 1.05
N GLY A 74 4.40 -4.85 2.03
CA GLY A 74 4.77 -4.58 3.43
C GLY A 74 4.51 -5.75 4.40
N GLN A 75 3.95 -6.86 3.90
CA GLN A 75 3.52 -7.98 4.72
C GLN A 75 4.15 -9.30 4.27
N ARG A 76 4.74 -10.05 5.21
CA ARG A 76 5.27 -11.39 4.97
C ARG A 76 4.20 -12.45 5.25
N GLY A 77 3.83 -13.20 4.22
CA GLY A 77 2.77 -14.19 4.25
C GLY A 77 1.40 -13.59 4.59
N THR A 78 0.45 -14.45 4.94
CA THR A 78 -0.92 -14.04 5.33
C THR A 78 -1.37 -14.57 6.69
N LYS A 79 -0.58 -15.45 7.32
CA LYS A 79 -0.93 -16.09 8.59
C LYS A 79 0.00 -15.60 9.69
N VAL A 80 -0.58 -15.29 10.85
CA VAL A 80 0.17 -15.12 12.11
C VAL A 80 0.63 -16.51 12.55
N GLY A 81 1.93 -16.79 12.46
CA GLY A 81 2.49 -18.02 12.99
C GLY A 81 2.92 -17.83 14.44
N ARG A 82 2.73 -18.86 15.29
CA ARG A 82 3.20 -18.87 16.69
C ARG A 82 4.71 -18.54 16.84
N SER A 83 5.50 -18.77 15.79
CA SER A 83 6.96 -18.55 15.75
C SER A 83 7.43 -17.43 14.82
N THR A 84 6.58 -16.88 13.94
CA THR A 84 6.98 -15.91 12.89
C THR A 84 6.65 -14.45 13.21
N GLY A 85 5.94 -14.23 14.33
CA GLY A 85 5.48 -12.91 14.75
C GLY A 85 4.35 -12.35 13.88
N VAL A 86 4.03 -11.08 14.11
CA VAL A 86 3.05 -10.30 13.35
C VAL A 86 3.46 -10.28 11.86
N PRO A 87 2.58 -10.57 10.88
CA PRO A 87 2.90 -10.57 9.44
C PRO A 87 3.45 -9.24 8.89
N VAL A 88 3.07 -8.11 9.49
CA VAL A 88 3.58 -6.78 9.12
C VAL A 88 5.09 -6.69 9.36
N ARG A 89 5.83 -6.12 8.41
CA ARG A 89 7.26 -5.80 8.55
C ARG A 89 7.40 -4.28 8.47
N TYR A 90 7.69 -3.64 9.61
CA TYR A 90 7.73 -2.18 9.69
C TYR A 90 8.83 -1.59 8.80
N GLU A 91 9.96 -2.28 8.70
CA GLU A 91 11.08 -1.93 7.83
C GLU A 91 10.67 -1.99 6.36
N ALA A 92 9.89 -3.01 5.97
CA ALA A 92 9.36 -3.11 4.61
C ALA A 92 8.33 -2.01 4.34
N ILE A 93 7.46 -1.69 5.30
CA ILE A 93 6.52 -0.56 5.17
C ILE A 93 7.27 0.75 5.01
N GLU A 94 8.31 1.01 5.81
CA GLU A 94 9.14 2.21 5.70
C GLU A 94 9.76 2.32 4.31
N SER A 95 10.40 1.25 3.81
CA SER A 95 10.95 1.24 2.45
C SER A 95 9.89 1.45 1.35
N CYS A 96 8.69 0.90 1.53
CA CYS A 96 7.57 1.16 0.60
C CYS A 96 7.17 2.63 0.64
N LEU A 97 7.06 3.23 1.83
CA LEU A 97 6.66 4.62 2.00
C LEU A 97 7.72 5.57 1.43
N GLU A 98 9.02 5.31 1.61
CA GLU A 98 10.10 6.10 1.00
C GLU A 98 10.04 6.11 -0.54
N LYS A 99 9.68 4.96 -1.14
CA LYS A 99 9.47 4.88 -2.60
C LYS A 99 8.21 5.60 -3.01
N LEU A 100 7.14 5.46 -2.21
CA LEU A 100 5.87 6.13 -2.44
C LEU A 100 6.03 7.66 -2.40
N THR A 101 6.90 8.20 -1.54
CA THR A 101 7.25 9.63 -1.53
C THR A 101 7.76 10.08 -2.89
N LYS A 102 8.69 9.33 -3.50
CA LYS A 102 9.27 9.68 -4.81
C LYS A 102 8.22 9.68 -5.92
N GLU A 103 7.34 8.68 -5.92
CA GLU A 103 6.22 8.59 -6.86
C GLU A 103 5.23 9.75 -6.67
N ALA A 104 4.89 10.08 -5.43
CA ALA A 104 3.99 11.19 -5.10
C ALA A 104 4.58 12.54 -5.53
N GLN A 105 5.87 12.77 -5.29
CA GLN A 105 6.58 13.98 -5.75
C GLN A 105 6.59 14.09 -7.28
N SER A 106 6.93 12.99 -7.98
CA SER A 106 6.95 12.96 -9.44
C SER A 106 5.59 13.24 -10.07
N LEU A 107 4.50 12.83 -9.41
CA LEU A 107 3.13 12.98 -9.90
C LEU A 107 2.43 14.23 -9.35
N ASN A 108 3.09 15.00 -8.47
CA ASN A 108 2.50 16.05 -7.66
C ASN A 108 1.18 15.59 -7.02
N ALA A 109 1.23 14.44 -6.35
CA ALA A 109 0.08 13.69 -5.90
C ALA A 109 -0.07 13.68 -4.38
N SER A 110 -1.32 13.72 -3.93
CA SER A 110 -1.68 13.41 -2.55
C SER A 110 -1.79 11.89 -2.34
N ILE A 111 -1.50 11.43 -1.12
CA ILE A 111 -1.59 10.03 -0.75
C ILE A 111 -2.84 9.78 0.08
N HIS A 112 -3.56 8.72 -0.29
CA HIS A 112 -4.80 8.29 0.33
C HIS A 112 -4.65 6.83 0.76
N MET A 113 -4.89 6.51 2.03
CA MET A 113 -4.72 5.14 2.51
C MET A 113 -5.72 4.76 3.61
N PRO A 114 -6.12 3.48 3.72
CA PRO A 114 -6.75 3.00 4.94
C PRO A 114 -5.74 3.06 6.10
N ARG A 115 -6.16 2.75 7.33
CA ARG A 115 -5.22 2.42 8.41
C ARG A 115 -4.39 1.17 8.05
N ILE A 116 -3.30 1.37 7.31
CA ILE A 116 -2.40 0.32 6.86
C ILE A 116 -1.65 -0.30 8.04
N GLY A 117 -1.36 -1.60 7.91
CA GLY A 117 -0.70 -2.36 8.97
C GLY A 117 -1.58 -2.61 10.21
N CYS A 118 -2.82 -2.11 10.27
CA CYS A 118 -3.75 -2.32 11.38
C CYS A 118 -4.93 -3.18 10.92
N GLY A 119 -5.26 -4.23 11.68
CA GLY A 119 -6.33 -5.18 11.33
C GLY A 119 -5.84 -6.63 11.34
N LEU A 120 -6.29 -7.44 10.37
CA LEU A 120 -5.99 -8.90 10.27
C LEU A 120 -4.49 -9.25 10.34
N ALA A 121 -3.64 -8.30 9.98
CA ALA A 121 -2.19 -8.45 9.98
C ALA A 121 -1.53 -8.13 11.34
N GLY A 122 -2.28 -7.66 12.35
CA GLY A 122 -1.84 -7.52 13.74
C GLY A 122 -0.82 -6.42 14.06
N GLY A 123 -0.55 -5.49 13.13
CA GLY A 123 0.35 -4.36 13.39
C GLY A 123 -0.30 -3.29 14.28
N LYS A 124 0.54 -2.45 14.87
CA LYS A 124 0.14 -1.37 15.78
C LYS A 124 0.20 -0.05 15.03
N TRP A 125 -0.89 0.71 15.03
CA TRP A 125 -0.97 2.02 14.39
C TRP A 125 0.11 2.96 14.91
N ASP A 126 0.37 2.93 16.23
CA ASP A 126 1.40 3.72 16.90
C ASP A 126 2.83 3.48 16.37
N LYS A 127 3.06 2.39 15.61
CA LYS A 127 4.32 2.14 14.92
C LYS A 127 4.31 2.57 13.45
N VAL A 128 3.15 2.56 12.80
CA VAL A 128 3.02 2.93 11.38
C VAL A 128 2.87 4.45 11.22
N GLU A 129 2.15 5.11 12.11
CA GLU A 129 1.94 6.56 12.06
C GLU A 129 3.25 7.36 12.09
N PRO A 130 4.25 7.05 12.96
CA PRO A 130 5.54 7.74 12.91
C PRO A 130 6.28 7.54 11.59
N LEU A 131 6.17 6.36 10.97
CA LEU A 131 6.78 6.10 9.66
C LEU A 131 6.14 6.97 8.58
N ILE A 132 4.80 7.02 8.53
CA ILE A 132 4.05 7.88 7.60
C ILE A 132 4.47 9.34 7.76
N LYS A 133 4.55 9.85 9.00
CA LYS A 133 4.98 11.23 9.27
C LYS A 133 6.38 11.50 8.74
N LYS A 134 7.33 10.64 9.10
CA LYS A 134 8.74 10.74 8.70
C LYS A 134 8.92 10.70 7.18
N THR A 135 8.28 9.75 6.49
CA THR A 135 8.55 9.51 5.06
C THR A 135 7.71 10.39 4.15
N LEU A 136 6.46 10.69 4.51
CA LEU A 136 5.51 11.40 3.66
C LEU A 136 5.34 12.86 4.11
N SER A 137 4.91 13.07 5.35
CA SER A 137 4.53 14.42 5.83
C SER A 137 5.72 15.38 5.95
N GLU A 138 6.88 14.90 6.40
CA GLU A 138 8.12 15.70 6.45
C GLU A 138 8.69 15.99 5.05
N ASN A 139 8.16 15.34 4.00
CA ASN A 139 8.53 15.58 2.60
C ASN A 139 7.43 16.34 1.84
N ASP A 140 6.60 17.10 2.57
CA ASP A 140 5.52 17.95 2.05
C ASP A 140 4.47 17.21 1.19
N ILE A 141 4.23 15.93 1.50
CA ILE A 141 3.16 15.16 0.86
C ILE A 141 1.88 15.21 1.70
N ASP A 142 0.79 15.64 1.08
CA ASP A 142 -0.55 15.55 1.68
C ASP A 142 -0.94 14.09 1.88
N VAL A 143 -1.21 13.71 3.13
CA VAL A 143 -1.62 12.34 3.50
C VAL A 143 -3.01 12.34 4.13
N TYR A 144 -3.88 11.49 3.59
CA TYR A 144 -5.22 11.24 4.11
C TYR A 144 -5.36 9.78 4.55
N VAL A 145 -5.51 9.58 5.86
CA VAL A 145 -5.77 8.27 6.45
C VAL A 145 -7.26 8.13 6.74
N TYR A 146 -7.85 7.04 6.27
CA TYR A 146 -9.26 6.77 6.48
C TYR A 146 -9.49 5.65 7.50
N ASN A 147 -10.41 5.91 8.43
CA ASN A 147 -10.94 4.92 9.37
C ASN A 147 -12.21 4.29 8.80
N PHE A 148 -12.36 2.99 8.99
CA PHE A 148 -13.61 2.28 8.78
C PHE A 148 -14.04 1.77 10.16
N ASP A 149 -15.01 2.46 10.76
CA ASP A 149 -15.79 1.92 11.88
C ASP A 149 -17.01 1.17 11.30
#